data_AF-A0A4Q3SED2-F1
#
_entry.id   AF-A0A4Q3SED2-F1
#
_cell.length_a   1.000
_cell.length_b   1.000
_cell.length_c   1.000
_cell.angle_alpha   90.00
_cell.angle_beta   90.00
_cell.angle_gamma   90.00
#
_symmetry.space_group_name_H-M   'P 1'
#
loop_
_entity.id
_entity.type
_entity.pdbx_description
1 polymer ?
#
loop_
_entity_poly.entity_id
_entity_poly.type
_entity_poly.pdbx_seq_one_letter_code
_entity_poly.pdbx_strand_id
1 'polypeptide(L)' 'SRILRFQMATRLYGVKEKSLTDIAYGCGYYDQSHFIHEFKQFSGYHPRQYFSGSPEGVAWKESN' A
#
# COMPACT_ATOMS: atom_id res chain seq x y z
N SER A 1 -13.82 2.34 7.56
CA SER A 1 -13.74 0.88 7.44
C SER A 1 -12.43 0.48 6.76
N ARG A 2 -11.79 -0.63 7.18
CA ARG A 2 -10.51 -1.13 6.66
C ARG A 2 -10.52 -1.34 5.14
N ILE A 3 -11.56 -2.02 4.63
CA ILE A 3 -11.72 -2.31 3.20
C ILE A 3 -11.94 -1.05 2.35
N LEU A 4 -12.68 -0.07 2.87
CA LEU A 4 -12.90 1.21 2.17
C LEU A 4 -11.59 2.01 2.04
N ARG A 5 -10.75 2.02 3.09
CA ARG A 5 -9.43 2.67 3.03
C ARG A 5 -8.54 2.02 1.97
N PHE A 6 -8.53 0.69 1.92
CA PHE A 6 -7.78 -0.06 0.92
C PHE A 6 -8.23 0.27 -0.51
N GLN A 7 -9.55 0.24 -0.78
CA GLN A 7 -10.12 0.59 -2.09
C GLN A 7 -9.85 2.05 -2.50
N MET A 8 -9.86 2.98 -1.54
CA MET A 8 -9.52 4.37 -1.81
C MET A 8 -8.02 4.53 -2.12
N ALA A 9 -7.14 3.81 -1.42
CA ALA A 9 -5.70 3.87 -1.64
C ALA A 9 -5.32 3.36 -3.04
N THR A 10 -5.94 2.28 -3.52
CA THR A 10 -5.71 1.77 -4.88
C THR A 10 -6.24 2.71 -5.96
N ARG A 11 -7.36 3.40 -5.71
CA ARG A 11 -7.92 4.40 -6.63
C ARG A 11 -7.11 5.70 -6.70
N LEU A 12 -6.52 6.12 -5.59
CA LEU A 12 -5.74 7.36 -5.53
C LEU A 12 -4.35 7.21 -6.16
N TYR A 13 -3.81 5.99 -6.13
CA TYR A 13 -2.55 5.71 -6.79
C TYR A 13 -2.68 5.87 -8.31
N GLY A 14 -1.78 6.64 -8.93
CA GLY A 14 -1.77 6.87 -10.38
C GLY A 14 -2.68 8.00 -10.88
N VAL A 15 -3.57 8.56 -10.06
CA VAL A 15 -4.42 9.71 -10.45
C VAL A 15 -3.69 11.05 -10.25
N LYS A 16 -2.73 11.12 -9.33
CA LYS A 16 -1.87 12.28 -9.05
C LYS A 16 -0.48 11.81 -8.61
N GLU A 17 0.54 12.65 -8.74
CA GLU A 17 1.90 12.44 -8.20
C GLU A 17 1.92 12.52 -6.67
N LYS A 18 1.18 11.63 -6.01
CA LYS A 18 1.18 11.50 -4.55
C LYS A 18 2.14 10.41 -4.13
N SER A 19 2.89 10.66 -3.06
CA SER A 19 3.67 9.60 -2.44
C SER A 19 2.75 8.59 -1.74
N LEU A 20 3.26 7.39 -1.44
CA LEU A 20 2.52 6.40 -0.66
C LEU A 20 2.16 6.90 0.73
N THR A 21 3.00 7.79 1.30
CA THR A 21 2.75 8.44 2.58
C THR A 21 1.55 9.39 2.48
N ASP A 22 1.48 10.20 1.42
CA ASP A 22 0.33 11.10 1.20
C ASP A 22 -0.97 10.33 0.96
N ILE A 23 -0.89 9.20 0.25
CA ILE A 23 -2.03 8.30 0.06
C ILE A 23 -2.45 7.69 1.39
N ALA A 24 -1.50 7.23 2.22
CA ALA A 24 -1.80 6.67 3.53
C ALA A 24 -2.56 7.67 4.42
N TYR A 25 -2.03 8.89 4.58
CA TYR A 25 -2.72 9.92 5.35
C TYR A 25 -4.06 10.32 4.73
N GLY A 26 -4.13 10.47 3.40
CA GLY A 26 -5.37 10.80 2.70
C GLY A 26 -6.45 9.73 2.82
N CYS A 27 -6.08 8.47 3.05
CA CYS A 27 -7.01 7.37 3.28
C CYS A 27 -7.30 7.13 4.78
N GLY A 28 -6.74 7.93 5.70
CA GLY A 28 -6.98 7.79 7.14
C GLY A 28 -6.20 6.66 7.79
N TYR A 29 -5.03 6.31 7.25
CA TYR A 29 -4.05 5.51 7.96
C TYR A 29 -3.27 6.39 8.93
N TYR A 30 -2.96 5.83 10.10
CA TYR A 30 -2.25 6.53 11.17
C TYR A 30 -0.79 6.82 10.79
N ASP A 31 -0.12 5.82 10.20
CA ASP A 31 1.25 5.92 9.74
C ASP A 31 1.49 4.94 8.56
N GLN A 32 2.73 4.94 8.06
CA GLN A 32 3.14 4.09 6.96
C GLN A 32 3.12 2.59 7.31
N SER A 33 3.45 2.21 8.54
CA SER A 33 3.47 0.81 8.98
C SER A 33 2.06 0.22 9.03
N HIS A 34 1.10 0.98 9.56
CA HIS A 34 -0.32 0.63 9.57
C HIS A 34 -0.85 0.47 8.13
N PHE A 35 -0.50 1.40 7.24
CA PHE A 35 -0.84 1.29 5.82
C PHE A 35 -0.29 0.02 5.18
N ILE A 36 1.02 -0.22 5.31
CA ILE A 36 1.69 -1.41 4.73
C ILE A 36 1.06 -2.70 5.25
N HIS A 37 0.80 -2.77 6.56
CA HIS A 37 0.23 -3.96 7.18
C HIS A 37 -1.15 -4.30 6.61
N GLU A 38 -2.08 -3.33 6.60
CA GLU A 38 -3.42 -3.55 6.05
C GLU A 38 -3.38 -3.81 4.54
N PHE A 39 -2.57 -3.05 3.80
CA PHE A 39 -2.48 -3.20 2.35
C PHE A 39 -1.94 -4.58 1.96
N LYS A 40 -0.94 -5.09 2.68
CA LYS A 40 -0.41 -6.44 2.48
C LYS A 40 -1.43 -7.51 2.87
N GLN A 41 -2.22 -7.30 3.92
CA GLN A 41 -3.30 -8.22 4.28
C GLN A 41 -4.39 -8.32 3.20
N PHE A 42 -4.72 -7.22 2.51
CA PHE A 42 -5.74 -7.24 1.46
C PHE A 42 -5.20 -7.65 0.07
N SER A 43 -4.01 -7.18 -0.31
CA SER A 43 -3.45 -7.41 -1.65
C SER A 43 -2.50 -8.59 -1.73
N GLY A 44 -1.92 -9.04 -0.60
CA GLY A 44 -0.81 -9.99 -0.57
C GLY A 44 0.58 -9.37 -0.81
N TYR A 45 0.64 -8.10 -1.24
CA TYR A 45 1.88 -7.44 -1.66
C TYR A 45 2.20 -6.21 -0.81
N HIS A 46 3.48 -5.84 -0.76
CA HIS A 46 3.86 -4.53 -0.24
C HIS A 46 3.35 -3.43 -1.21
N PRO A 47 2.81 -2.30 -0.72
CA PRO A 47 2.28 -1.24 -1.59
C PRO A 47 3.23 -0.82 -2.71
N ARG A 48 4.51 -0.56 -2.40
CA ARG A 48 5.52 -0.22 -3.43
C ARG A 48 5.60 -1.25 -4.56
N GLN A 49 5.51 -2.55 -4.25
CA GLN A 49 5.61 -3.62 -5.25
C GLN A 49 4.34 -3.69 -6.09
N TYR A 50 3.18 -3.67 -5.42
CA TYR A 50 1.88 -3.69 -6.08
C TYR A 50 1.77 -2.57 -7.11
N PHE A 51 2.28 -1.40 -6.76
CA PHE A 51 2.16 -0.20 -7.56
C PHE A 51 3.30 0.03 -8.56
N SER A 52 4.47 -0.56 -8.37
CA SER A 52 5.57 -0.48 -9.35
C SER A 52 5.39 -1.41 -10.55
N GLY A 53 4.37 -2.28 -10.54
CA GLY A 53 4.13 -3.26 -11.59
C GLY A 53 5.19 -4.36 -11.68
N SER A 54 6.13 -4.45 -10.72
CA SER A 54 7.14 -5.51 -10.69
C SER A 54 6.68 -6.66 -9.77
N PRO A 55 6.44 -7.87 -10.31
CA PRO A 55 5.92 -9.01 -9.56
C PRO A 55 6.96 -9.74 -8.71
N GLU A 56 8.11 -9.15 -8.36
CA GLU A 56 9.10 -9.81 -7.49
C GLU A 56 8.69 -9.79 -6.02
N GLY A 57 7.67 -10.58 -5.71
CA GLY A 57 7.08 -10.78 -4.38
C GLY A 57 7.86 -11.71 -3.44
N VAL A 58 9.08 -12.13 -3.78
CA VAL A 58 9.80 -13.17 -3.02
C VAL A 58 10.80 -12.61 -1.98
N ALA A 59 11.21 -11.34 -2.07
CA ALA A 59 12.33 -10.83 -1.27
C ALA A 59 12.02 -10.42 0.20
N TRP A 60 10.75 -10.21 0.58
CA TRP A 60 10.43 -9.66 1.92
C TRP A 60 10.46 -10.69 3.08
N LYS A 61 10.81 -11.95 2.82
CA LYS A 61 11.02 -12.98 3.86
C LYS A 61 12.45 -13.51 3.96
N GLU A 62 13.39 -13.11 3.09
CA GLU A 62 14.77 -13.63 3.11
C GLU A 62 15.81 -12.66 3.68
N SER A 63 15.40 -11.59 4.36
CA SER A 63 16.35 -10.62 4.97
C SER A 63 16.09 -10.33 6.45
N ASN A 64 15.46 -11.27 7.18
CA ASN A 64 15.41 -11.23 8.64
C ASN A 64 15.57 -12.64 9.23
#